data_AF-A0A936KNX7-F1
#
_entry.id   AF-A0A936KNX7-F1
#
_cell.length_a   1.000
_cell.length_b   1.000
_cell.length_c   1.000
_cell.angle_alpha   90.00
_cell.angle_beta   90.00
_cell.angle_gamma   90.00
#
_symmetry.space_group_name_H-M   'P 1'
#
loop_
_entity.id
_entity.type
_entity.pdbx_description
1 polymer ?
#
loop_
_entity_poly.entity_id
_entity_poly.type
_entity_poly.pdbx_seq_one_letter_code
_entity_poly.pdbx_strand_id
1 'polypeptide(L)'
;MKRPVVITLLVIALVLVVWALARWQSSPSGFQTNNPFDRNNLAFMVEESKTLKVDAEKPVTLNVADDAGDVTVTGGDVETVQVKVVKTAYDSTQARAAEEVKTIKYTIEQNGNAITLKYEIPKSMNFNNNINTVDFIVTVPTETSVSVDTSFGAVAVQDVQGAVDLSNDFGDVTAKKHRRRVGGSKQ
;
A
#
# COMPACT_ATOMS: atom_id res chain seq x y z
N MET A 1 44.61 -1.84 31.30
CA MET A 1 43.56 -2.17 30.31
C MET A 1 42.29 -2.51 31.09
N LYS A 2 41.18 -1.75 30.95
CA LYS A 2 39.81 -1.98 31.52
C LYS A 2 38.93 -0.72 31.58
N ARG A 3 39.40 0.47 31.17
CA ARG A 3 38.58 1.70 31.14
C ARG A 3 37.51 1.76 30.02
N PRO A 4 37.70 1.22 28.80
CA PRO A 4 36.68 1.32 27.75
C PRO A 4 35.49 0.35 27.96
N VAL A 5 35.69 -0.77 28.67
CA VAL A 5 34.65 -1.79 28.92
C VAL A 5 33.61 -1.33 29.95
N VAL A 6 34.02 -0.50 30.91
CA VAL A 6 33.10 0.05 31.92
C VAL A 6 32.21 1.13 31.32
N ILE A 7 32.73 1.92 30.38
CA ILE A 7 31.98 2.96 29.68
C ILE A 7 30.95 2.33 28.75
N THR A 8 31.29 1.26 28.01
CA THR A 8 30.32 0.57 27.15
C THR A 8 29.21 -0.11 27.95
N LEU A 9 29.52 -0.71 29.10
CA LEU A 9 28.51 -1.30 29.99
C LEU A 9 27.55 -0.25 30.59
N LEU A 10 28.07 0.93 30.96
CA LEU A 10 27.23 2.02 31.48
C LEU A 10 26.29 2.61 30.42
N VAL A 11 26.73 2.72 29.16
CA VAL A 11 25.88 3.20 28.06
C VAL A 11 24.76 2.19 27.75
N ILE A 12 25.05 0.89 27.74
CA ILE A 12 24.03 -0.14 27.51
C ILE A 12 22.98 -0.15 28.63
N ALA A 13 23.41 0.00 29.89
CA ALA A 13 22.49 0.07 31.02
C ALA A 13 21.57 1.31 30.95
N LEU A 14 22.10 2.47 30.53
CA LEU A 14 21.30 3.69 30.38
C LEU A 14 20.26 3.57 29.26
N VAL A 15 20.61 2.95 28.13
CA VAL A 15 19.67 2.70 27.02
C VAL A 15 18.53 1.79 27.47
N LEU A 16 18.81 0.75 28.27
CA LEU A 16 17.78 -0.15 28.79
C LEU A 16 16.85 0.54 29.80
N VAL A 17 17.36 1.46 30.62
CA VAL A 17 16.55 2.25 31.56
C VAL A 17 15.65 3.25 30.81
N VAL A 18 16.14 3.87 29.75
CA VAL A 18 15.31 4.76 28.89
C VAL A 18 14.21 3.97 28.18
N TRP A 19 14.51 2.76 27.68
CA TRP A 19 13.50 1.88 27.10
C TRP A 19 12.46 1.38 28.13
N ALA A 20 12.86 1.16 29.38
CA ALA A 20 11.94 0.75 30.44
C ALA A 20 11.03 1.89 30.91
N LEU A 21 11.53 3.13 30.98
CA LEU A 21 10.71 4.30 31.36
C LEU A 21 9.81 4.78 30.21
N ALA A 22 10.23 4.63 28.95
CA ALA A 22 9.38 4.87 27.79
C ALA A 22 8.17 3.91 27.73
N ARG A 23 8.28 2.72 28.34
CA ARG A 23 7.15 1.77 28.46
C ARG A 23 6.11 2.14 29.53
N TRP A 24 6.38 3.11 30.42
CA TRP A 24 5.42 3.52 31.46
C TRP A 24 4.62 4.78 31.10
N GLN A 25 5.10 5.62 30.18
CA GLN A 25 4.41 6.88 29.82
C GLN A 25 3.35 6.75 28.72
N SER A 26 3.15 5.56 28.16
CA SER A 26 2.09 5.27 27.20
C SER A 26 1.07 4.29 27.79
N SER A 27 0.44 4.67 28.90
CA SER A 27 -0.87 4.13 29.28
C SER A 27 -1.91 5.21 29.01
N PRO A 28 -2.73 5.10 27.96
CA PRO A 28 -3.87 5.98 27.81
C PRO A 28 -4.99 5.46 28.75
N SER A 29 -4.82 5.64 30.05
CA SER A 29 -5.92 5.50 31.02
C SER A 29 -6.78 6.76 31.00
N GLY A 30 -7.28 7.10 29.81
CA GLY A 30 -8.44 7.96 29.64
C GLY A 30 -9.68 7.08 29.59
N PHE A 31 -10.70 7.41 30.39
CA PHE A 31 -12.03 6.84 30.18
C PHE A 31 -12.47 7.18 28.75
N GLN A 32 -12.71 6.16 27.92
CA GLN A 32 -13.27 6.36 26.58
C GLN A 32 -14.72 6.85 26.74
N THR A 33 -14.91 8.16 26.72
CA THR A 33 -16.25 8.75 26.62
C THR A 33 -16.74 8.54 25.20
N ASN A 34 -17.53 7.49 24.99
CA ASN A 34 -18.23 7.26 23.73
C ASN A 34 -19.35 8.28 23.59
N ASN A 35 -19.09 9.37 22.86
CA ASN A 35 -20.15 10.23 22.37
C ASN A 35 -20.75 9.60 21.10
N PRO A 36 -22.04 9.24 21.10
CA PRO A 36 -22.72 8.72 19.90
C PRO A 36 -22.96 9.80 18.82
N PHE A 37 -22.40 11.01 19.00
CA PHE A 37 -22.51 12.14 18.09
C PHE A 37 -21.14 12.66 17.59
N ASP A 38 -20.02 12.09 18.04
CA ASP A 38 -18.70 12.47 17.53
C ASP A 38 -18.52 11.94 16.11
N ARG A 39 -18.73 12.82 15.13
CA ARG A 39 -18.40 12.60 13.71
C ARG A 39 -16.90 12.77 13.44
N ASN A 40 -16.03 12.43 14.40
CA ASN A 40 -14.61 12.46 14.13
C ASN A 40 -14.28 11.27 13.25
N ASN A 41 -13.96 11.53 12.00
CA ASN A 41 -13.51 10.51 11.08
C ASN A 41 -11.98 10.53 11.02
N LEU A 42 -11.32 9.82 11.93
CA LEU A 42 -9.87 9.74 11.95
C LEU A 42 -9.41 8.58 11.07
N ALA A 43 -8.57 8.89 10.09
CA ALA A 43 -7.92 7.90 9.24
C ALA A 43 -6.68 7.31 9.93
N PHE A 44 -6.47 6.01 9.77
CA PHE A 44 -5.21 5.36 10.11
C PHE A 44 -4.72 4.57 8.89
N MET A 45 -3.45 4.82 8.52
CA MET A 45 -2.83 4.28 7.33
C MET A 45 -1.73 3.28 7.70
N VAL A 46 -1.71 2.14 7.01
CA VAL A 46 -0.65 1.13 7.11
C VAL A 46 -0.11 0.85 5.73
N GLU A 47 1.18 1.11 5.54
CA GLU A 47 1.89 0.82 4.30
C GLU A 47 2.64 -0.51 4.39
N GLU A 48 2.50 -1.33 3.35
CA GLU A 48 3.20 -2.61 3.20
C GLU A 48 3.83 -2.68 1.82
N SER A 49 5.08 -3.14 1.74
CA SER A 49 5.79 -3.30 0.46
C SER A 49 6.19 -4.76 0.27
N LYS A 50 5.93 -5.30 -0.91
CA LYS A 50 6.26 -6.68 -1.29
C LYS A 50 6.92 -6.69 -2.67
N THR A 51 8.05 -7.38 -2.76
CA THR A 51 8.73 -7.60 -4.03
C THR A 51 8.47 -9.02 -4.52
N LEU A 52 8.01 -9.15 -5.75
CA LEU A 52 7.71 -10.41 -6.43
C LEU A 52 8.73 -10.60 -7.56
N LYS A 53 9.41 -11.74 -7.57
CA LYS A 53 10.34 -12.10 -8.64
C LYS A 53 9.55 -12.64 -9.83
N VAL A 54 9.80 -12.10 -11.02
CA VAL A 54 9.18 -12.55 -12.28
C VAL A 54 10.28 -13.01 -13.24
N ASP A 55 9.95 -13.91 -14.14
CA ASP A 55 10.89 -14.31 -15.20
C ASP A 55 10.95 -13.21 -16.26
N ALA A 56 12.11 -12.55 -16.42
CA ALA A 56 12.29 -11.48 -17.40
C ALA A 56 12.11 -11.94 -18.86
N GLU A 57 12.23 -13.25 -19.14
CA GLU A 57 12.10 -13.81 -20.49
C GLU A 57 10.64 -14.07 -20.93
N LYS A 58 9.67 -13.93 -20.02
CA LYS A 58 8.26 -14.20 -20.29
C LYS A 58 7.42 -12.94 -20.09
N PRO A 59 6.34 -12.77 -20.87
CA PRO A 59 5.43 -11.64 -20.66
C PRO A 59 4.85 -11.69 -19.25
N VAL A 60 4.94 -10.56 -18.54
CA VAL A 60 4.35 -10.40 -17.21
C VAL A 60 2.92 -9.90 -17.38
N THR A 61 2.00 -10.47 -16.60
CA THR A 61 0.61 -10.03 -16.55
C THR A 61 0.27 -9.59 -15.14
N LEU A 62 -0.16 -8.35 -14.98
CA LEU A 62 -0.69 -7.81 -13.73
C LEU A 62 -2.19 -7.66 -13.85
N ASN A 63 -2.93 -8.33 -12.98
CA ASN A 63 -4.37 -8.15 -12.82
C ASN A 63 -4.65 -7.52 -11.46
N VAL A 64 -5.34 -6.40 -11.43
CA VAL A 64 -5.74 -5.70 -10.20
C VAL A 64 -7.26 -5.63 -10.18
N ALA A 65 -7.87 -6.19 -9.13
CA ALA A 65 -9.30 -6.11 -8.86
C ALA A 65 -9.49 -5.42 -7.51
N ASP A 66 -9.95 -4.17 -7.52
CA ASP A 66 -10.01 -3.33 -6.33
C ASP A 66 -11.39 -2.68 -6.15
N ASP A 67 -12.13 -3.10 -5.12
CA ASP A 67 -13.44 -2.53 -4.85
C ASP A 67 -13.36 -1.06 -4.37
N ALA A 68 -12.31 -0.67 -3.63
CA ALA A 68 -12.15 0.71 -3.18
C ALA A 68 -10.70 1.09 -2.85
N GLY A 69 -10.20 2.10 -3.54
CA GLY A 69 -8.84 2.59 -3.40
C GLY A 69 -8.28 3.12 -4.72
N ASP A 70 -7.14 3.80 -4.63
CA ASP A 70 -6.43 4.27 -5.81
C ASP A 70 -5.48 3.20 -6.35
N VAL A 71 -5.50 2.96 -7.66
CA VAL A 71 -4.60 2.01 -8.33
C VAL A 71 -3.61 2.77 -9.19
N THR A 72 -2.33 2.75 -8.83
CA THR A 72 -1.24 3.33 -9.61
C THR A 72 -0.29 2.25 -10.10
N VAL A 73 -0.17 2.10 -11.42
CA VAL A 73 0.79 1.20 -12.06
C VAL A 73 1.82 1.99 -12.85
N THR A 74 3.10 1.79 -12.54
CA THR A 74 4.22 2.46 -13.22
C THR A 74 5.15 1.43 -13.84
N GLY A 75 5.35 1.54 -15.15
CA GLY A 75 6.36 0.78 -15.87
C GLY A 75 7.75 1.36 -15.63
N GLY A 76 8.71 0.49 -15.34
CA GLY A 76 10.12 0.84 -15.16
C GLY A 76 11.06 -0.16 -15.82
N ASP A 77 12.34 0.20 -15.87
CA ASP A 77 13.42 -0.73 -16.24
C ASP A 77 13.82 -1.56 -15.02
N VAL A 78 12.89 -2.44 -14.61
CA VAL A 78 13.01 -3.30 -13.44
C VAL A 78 12.76 -4.74 -13.84
N GLU A 79 13.50 -5.67 -13.25
CA GLU A 79 13.34 -7.12 -13.46
C GLU A 79 12.40 -7.77 -12.43
N THR A 80 11.90 -7.00 -11.47
CA THR A 80 11.02 -7.48 -10.39
C THR A 80 9.79 -6.59 -10.30
N VAL A 81 8.68 -7.17 -9.85
CA VAL A 81 7.45 -6.43 -9.60
C VAL A 81 7.43 -6.00 -8.14
N GLN A 82 7.35 -4.70 -7.89
CA GLN A 82 7.25 -4.14 -6.55
C GLN A 82 5.81 -3.69 -6.32
N VAL A 83 5.15 -4.30 -5.34
CA VAL A 83 3.78 -3.97 -4.94
C VAL A 83 3.86 -3.24 -3.61
N LYS A 84 3.43 -1.99 -3.57
CA LYS A 84 3.18 -1.24 -2.34
C LYS A 84 1.66 -1.16 -2.14
N VAL A 85 1.21 -1.57 -0.96
CA VAL A 85 -0.19 -1.58 -0.55
C VAL A 85 -0.33 -0.57 0.58
N VAL A 86 -1.24 0.39 0.43
CA VAL A 86 -1.55 1.38 1.48
C VAL A 86 -2.98 1.14 1.94
N LYS A 87 -3.13 0.60 3.14
CA LYS A 87 -4.44 0.34 3.75
C LYS A 87 -4.85 1.56 4.55
N THR A 88 -6.05 2.07 4.31
CA THR A 88 -6.63 3.18 5.05
C THR A 88 -7.95 2.76 5.68
N ALA A 89 -8.00 2.82 7.01
CA ALA A 89 -9.23 2.59 7.77
C ALA A 89 -9.65 3.86 8.51
N TYR A 90 -10.94 3.93 8.81
CA TYR A 90 -11.60 5.13 9.30
C TYR A 90 -12.44 4.81 10.54
N ASP A 91 -12.22 5.54 11.64
CA ASP A 91 -13.05 5.39 12.84
C ASP A 91 -13.11 6.67 13.68
N SER A 92 -14.01 6.68 14.67
CA SER A 92 -14.19 7.67 15.73
C SER A 92 -12.90 8.03 16.49
N THR A 93 -11.95 7.09 16.60
CA THR A 93 -10.69 7.27 17.33
C THR A 93 -9.53 6.60 16.61
N GLN A 94 -8.31 7.13 16.79
CA GLN A 94 -7.11 6.57 16.15
C GLN A 94 -6.79 5.14 16.60
N ALA A 95 -7.06 4.79 17.87
CA ALA A 95 -6.88 3.44 18.36
C ALA A 95 -7.83 2.43 17.69
N ARG A 96 -9.09 2.82 17.43
CA ARG A 96 -10.05 1.98 16.70
C ARG A 96 -9.72 1.88 15.23
N ALA A 97 -9.37 2.99 14.57
CA ALA A 97 -8.92 2.97 13.18
C ALA A 97 -7.69 2.06 13.00
N ALA A 98 -6.78 2.02 13.98
CA ALA A 98 -5.64 1.10 14.00
C ALA A 98 -6.01 -0.38 14.26
N GLU A 99 -7.13 -0.69 14.90
CA GLU A 99 -7.65 -2.05 14.96
C GLU A 99 -8.39 -2.40 13.67
N GLU A 100 -9.15 -1.46 13.09
CA GLU A 100 -9.89 -1.70 11.85
C GLU A 100 -8.99 -1.87 10.63
N VAL A 101 -7.87 -1.16 10.54
CA VAL A 101 -6.91 -1.40 9.45
C VAL A 101 -6.37 -2.84 9.43
N LYS A 102 -6.40 -3.54 10.57
CA LYS A 102 -5.99 -4.96 10.67
C LYS A 102 -7.08 -5.91 10.19
N THR A 103 -8.34 -5.47 10.14
CA THR A 103 -9.45 -6.28 9.64
C THR A 103 -9.55 -6.24 8.11
N ILE A 104 -8.89 -5.27 7.46
CA ILE A 104 -8.73 -5.18 6.01
C ILE A 104 -7.95 -6.39 5.49
N LYS A 105 -8.59 -7.17 4.62
CA LYS A 105 -8.01 -8.33 3.95
C LYS A 105 -7.84 -8.02 2.47
N TYR A 106 -6.62 -8.19 1.98
CA TYR A 106 -6.30 -8.16 0.56
C TYR A 106 -5.54 -9.44 0.21
N THR A 107 -5.61 -9.85 -1.05
CA THR A 107 -4.93 -11.05 -1.55
C THR A 107 -3.94 -10.67 -2.63
N ILE A 108 -2.73 -11.22 -2.53
CA ILE A 108 -1.68 -11.13 -3.56
C ILE A 108 -1.35 -12.56 -3.98
N GLU A 109 -1.80 -12.95 -5.16
CA GLU A 109 -1.50 -14.26 -5.74
C GLU A 109 -0.49 -14.09 -6.87
N GLN A 110 0.51 -14.97 -6.90
CA GLN A 110 1.49 -15.03 -7.98
C GLN A 110 1.53 -16.44 -8.55
N ASN A 111 1.19 -16.57 -9.82
CA ASN A 111 1.27 -17.81 -10.58
C ASN A 111 2.28 -17.63 -11.72
N GLY A 112 3.56 -17.86 -11.41
CA GLY A 112 4.67 -17.58 -12.32
C GLY A 112 4.77 -16.09 -12.64
N ASN A 113 4.50 -15.71 -13.89
CA ASN A 113 4.52 -14.34 -14.38
C ASN A 113 3.15 -13.64 -14.36
N ALA A 114 2.10 -14.32 -13.88
CA ALA A 114 0.79 -13.71 -13.64
C ALA A 114 0.66 -13.32 -12.16
N ILE A 115 0.40 -12.04 -11.89
CA ILE A 115 0.20 -11.49 -10.56
C ILE A 115 -1.23 -10.98 -10.47
N THR A 116 -1.96 -11.44 -9.47
CA THR A 116 -3.32 -10.99 -9.18
C THR A 116 -3.34 -10.30 -7.83
N LEU A 117 -3.73 -9.03 -7.83
CA LEU A 117 -4.02 -8.23 -6.64
C LEU A 117 -5.54 -8.14 -6.50
N LYS A 118 -6.06 -8.51 -5.33
CA LYS A 118 -7.51 -8.46 -5.07
C LYS A 118 -7.80 -7.80 -3.74
N TYR A 119 -8.68 -6.82 -3.75
CA TYR A 119 -9.30 -6.25 -2.56
C TYR A 119 -10.82 -6.20 -2.75
N GLU A 120 -11.54 -6.74 -1.77
CA GLU A 120 -13.00 -6.73 -1.75
C GLU A 120 -13.48 -6.08 -0.46
N ILE A 121 -14.47 -5.19 -0.57
CA ILE A 121 -15.09 -4.61 0.61
C ILE A 121 -15.89 -5.72 1.29
N PRO A 122 -15.68 -5.99 2.60
CA PRO A 122 -16.43 -7.03 3.28
C PRO A 122 -17.92 -6.67 3.27
N LYS A 123 -18.79 -7.63 2.91
CA LYS A 123 -20.26 -7.41 2.84
C LYS A 123 -20.89 -6.97 4.15
N SER A 124 -20.20 -7.17 5.28
CA SER A 124 -20.60 -6.70 6.61
C SER A 124 -20.27 -5.23 6.87
N MET A 125 -19.57 -4.56 5.94
CA MET A 125 -19.22 -3.15 6.05
C MET A 125 -20.48 -2.30 5.90
N ASN A 126 -20.79 -1.52 6.92
CA ASN A 126 -21.86 -0.53 6.83
C ASN A 126 -21.40 0.62 5.93
N PHE A 127 -22.00 0.78 4.75
CA PHE A 127 -21.81 1.94 3.86
C PHE A 127 -22.23 3.28 4.49
N ASN A 128 -22.95 3.23 5.62
CA ASN A 128 -23.27 4.39 6.43
C ASN A 128 -22.06 4.89 7.26
N ASN A 129 -21.05 4.05 7.41
CA ASN A 129 -19.73 4.39 7.94
C ASN A 129 -18.77 4.58 6.75
N ASN A 130 -17.62 5.21 6.99
CA ASN A 130 -16.64 5.42 5.93
C ASN A 130 -16.12 4.08 5.40
N ILE A 131 -15.95 4.01 4.08
CA ILE A 131 -15.44 2.82 3.39
C ILE A 131 -13.94 2.76 3.60
N ASN A 132 -13.44 1.60 4.03
CA ASN A 132 -12.01 1.36 4.09
C ASN A 132 -11.45 1.28 2.67
N THR A 133 -10.26 1.82 2.44
CA THR A 133 -9.64 1.83 1.11
C THR A 133 -8.31 1.11 1.12
N VAL A 134 -7.94 0.54 -0.02
CA VAL A 134 -6.65 -0.12 -0.24
C VAL A 134 -6.03 0.41 -1.52
N ASP A 135 -5.03 1.27 -1.38
CA ASP A 135 -4.35 1.83 -2.54
C ASP A 135 -3.23 0.89 -2.99
N PHE A 136 -3.24 0.52 -4.27
CA PHE A 136 -2.25 -0.34 -4.88
C PHE A 136 -1.28 0.49 -5.73
N ILE A 137 -0.03 0.59 -5.29
CA ILE A 137 1.06 1.25 -6.01
C ILE A 137 2.03 0.20 -6.51
N VAL A 138 1.98 -0.11 -7.80
CA VAL A 138 2.73 -1.22 -8.41
C VAL A 138 3.77 -0.68 -9.39
N THR A 139 5.02 -1.07 -9.21
CA THR A 139 6.08 -0.88 -10.19
C THR A 139 6.34 -2.19 -10.91
N VAL A 140 6.20 -2.18 -12.24
CA VAL A 140 6.33 -3.37 -13.08
C VAL A 140 7.40 -3.17 -14.17
N PRO A 141 7.95 -4.26 -14.72
CA PRO A 141 8.75 -4.18 -15.94
C PRO A 141 7.96 -3.50 -17.07
N THR A 142 8.64 -2.77 -17.93
CA THR A 142 8.00 -1.98 -18.99
C THR A 142 7.16 -2.85 -19.96
N GLU A 143 7.57 -4.10 -20.21
CA GLU A 143 6.88 -5.06 -21.08
C GLU A 143 5.78 -5.87 -20.35
N THR A 144 5.10 -5.25 -19.39
CA THR A 144 4.01 -5.90 -18.64
C THR A 144 2.65 -5.61 -19.28
N SER A 145 1.78 -6.62 -19.36
CA SER A 145 0.36 -6.42 -19.65
C SER A 145 -0.40 -6.15 -18.35
N VAL A 146 -1.21 -5.10 -18.31
CA VAL A 146 -1.91 -4.60 -17.13
C VAL A 146 -3.41 -4.65 -17.37
N SER A 147 -4.13 -5.29 -16.47
CA SER A 147 -5.58 -5.28 -16.37
C SER A 147 -5.95 -4.71 -15.02
N VAL A 148 -6.73 -3.63 -14.98
CA VAL A 148 -7.24 -3.05 -13.74
C VAL A 148 -8.76 -2.99 -13.83
N ASP A 149 -9.42 -3.59 -12.85
CA ASP A 149 -10.85 -3.49 -12.62
C ASP A 149 -11.04 -2.87 -11.23
N THR A 150 -11.69 -1.72 -11.17
CA THR A 150 -11.97 -1.05 -9.91
C THR A 150 -13.40 -0.54 -9.83
N SER A 151 -13.97 -0.54 -8.63
CA SER A 151 -15.30 0.02 -8.40
C SER A 151 -15.24 1.48 -7.93
N PHE A 152 -14.34 1.84 -7.02
CA PHE A 152 -14.24 3.19 -6.46
C PHE A 152 -12.79 3.65 -6.30
N GLY A 153 -12.42 4.72 -7.01
CA GLY A 153 -11.11 5.37 -6.87
C GLY A 153 -10.50 5.78 -8.19
N ALA A 154 -9.29 6.35 -8.13
CA ALA A 154 -8.56 6.77 -9.31
C ALA A 154 -7.64 5.66 -9.82
N VAL A 155 -7.62 5.45 -11.14
CA VAL A 155 -6.69 4.53 -11.80
C VAL A 155 -5.68 5.32 -12.62
N ALA A 156 -4.39 5.10 -12.36
CA ALA A 156 -3.29 5.71 -13.09
C ALA A 156 -2.33 4.64 -13.60
N VAL A 157 -2.23 4.47 -14.93
CA VAL A 157 -1.25 3.58 -15.55
C VAL A 157 -0.27 4.39 -16.39
N GLN A 158 1.02 4.25 -16.12
CA GLN A 158 2.07 5.05 -16.73
C GLN A 158 3.24 4.19 -17.22
N ASP A 159 3.82 4.57 -18.35
CA ASP A 159 5.10 4.05 -18.87
C ASP A 159 5.14 2.53 -19.11
N VAL A 160 3.97 1.91 -19.31
CA VAL A 160 3.81 0.50 -19.70
C VAL A 160 3.74 0.36 -21.23
N GLN A 161 4.41 -0.65 -21.79
CA GLN A 161 4.41 -0.96 -23.23
C GLN A 161 3.50 -2.13 -23.62
N GLY A 162 3.14 -3.01 -22.69
CA GLY A 162 2.20 -4.11 -22.92
C GLY A 162 0.75 -3.66 -23.11
N ALA A 163 -0.17 -4.63 -23.16
CA ALA A 163 -1.60 -4.34 -23.23
C ALA A 163 -2.06 -3.68 -21.93
N VAL A 164 -2.94 -2.68 -22.03
CA VAL A 164 -3.51 -1.98 -20.87
C VAL A 164 -5.03 -2.02 -21.02
N ASP A 165 -5.70 -2.71 -20.10
CA ASP A 165 -7.15 -2.80 -19.97
C ASP A 165 -7.55 -2.18 -18.63
N LEU A 166 -8.41 -1.15 -18.66
CA LEU A 166 -8.82 -0.40 -17.48
C LEU A 166 -10.34 -0.29 -17.46
N SER A 167 -10.92 -0.80 -16.39
CA SER A 167 -12.34 -0.76 -16.06
C SER A 167 -12.50 -0.04 -14.73
N ASN A 168 -13.33 1.01 -14.70
CA ASN A 168 -13.63 1.77 -13.50
C ASN A 168 -15.12 2.14 -13.50
N ASP A 169 -15.84 1.74 -12.46
CA ASP A 169 -17.25 2.11 -12.29
C ASP A 169 -17.41 3.55 -11.79
N PHE A 170 -16.59 3.98 -10.82
CA PHE A 170 -16.66 5.31 -10.20
C PHE A 170 -15.27 5.88 -9.88
N GLY A 171 -14.81 6.79 -10.74
CA GLY A 171 -13.62 7.60 -10.50
C GLY A 171 -12.94 8.06 -11.80
N ASP A 172 -11.72 8.56 -11.66
CA ASP A 172 -10.93 9.03 -12.79
C ASP A 172 -10.01 7.92 -13.31
N VAL A 173 -9.84 7.84 -14.64
CA VAL A 173 -8.92 6.91 -15.28
C VAL A 173 -7.91 7.69 -16.11
N THR A 174 -6.63 7.52 -15.79
CA THR A 174 -5.50 8.15 -16.48
C THR A 174 -4.57 7.08 -17.03
N ALA A 175 -4.38 7.07 -18.35
CA ALA A 175 -3.39 6.24 -19.02
C ALA A 175 -2.36 7.12 -19.74
N LYS A 176 -1.09 6.99 -19.38
CA LYS A 176 0.02 7.76 -19.98
C LYS A 176 1.09 6.84 -20.54
N LYS A 177 1.25 6.86 -21.86
CA LYS A 177 2.31 6.09 -22.53
C LYS A 177 3.58 6.93 -22.67
N HIS A 178 4.73 6.38 -22.29
CA HIS A 178 6.01 6.99 -22.62
C HIS A 178 6.25 6.92 -24.13
N ARG A 179 6.33 8.07 -24.80
CA ARG A 179 6.74 8.13 -26.21
C ARG A 179 8.22 8.50 -26.25
N ARG A 180 9.10 7.50 -26.31
CA ARG A 180 10.54 7.72 -26.47
C ARG A 180 10.78 8.46 -27.79
N ARG A 181 11.16 9.74 -27.73
CA ARG A 181 11.45 10.56 -28.89
C ARG A 181 12.80 10.13 -29.46
N VAL A 182 12.80 9.37 -30.55
CA VAL A 182 14.02 9.04 -31.31
C VAL A 182 14.50 10.33 -31.98
N GLY A 183 15.54 10.94 -31.41
CA GLY A 183 16.22 12.07 -32.02
C GLY A 183 17.02 11.59 -33.23
N GLY A 184 16.50 11.82 -34.43
CA GLY A 184 17.27 11.66 -35.66
C GLY A 184 18.31 12.76 -35.77
N SER A 185 19.59 12.44 -35.54
CA SER A 185 20.69 13.25 -36.06
C SER A 185 20.77 12.99 -37.56
N LYS A 186 20.25 13.94 -38.36
CA LYS A 186 20.61 14.00 -39.78
C LYS A 186 22.09 14.35 -39.89
N GLN A 187 22.72 13.68 -40.85
CA GLN A 187 24.11 13.80 -41.29
C GLN A 187 24.52 15.24 -41.59
#